data_AF-A0A699SIX3-F1
#
_entry.id   AF-A0A699SIX3-F1
#
_cell.length_a   1.000
_cell.length_b   1.000
_cell.length_c   1.000
_cell.angle_alpha   90.00
_cell.angle_beta   90.00
_cell.angle_gamma   90.00
#
_symmetry.space_group_name_H-M   'P 1'
#
loop_
_entity.id
_entity.type
_entity.pdbx_description
1 polymer ?
#
loop_
_entity_poly.entity_id
_entity_poly.type
_entity_poly.pdbx_seq_one_letter_code
_entity_poly.pdbx_strand_id
1 'polypeptide(L)'
;YLKSALDYLELQPDLKALVRGAHTFKCPNLGITSWARLPIHDADFGWGRPIFMGPGGIAFEGLSFVLPSPINDGSLSIAISLQAEHMKLFSKFLYDI
;
A
#
# COMPACT_ATOMS: atom_id res chain seq x y z
N TYR A 1 -16.25 11.71 11.51
CA TYR A 1 -15.10 10.78 11.45
C TYR A 1 -13.91 11.33 12.21
N LEU A 2 -13.33 12.48 11.82
CA LEU A 2 -12.12 13.01 12.48
C LEU A 2 -12.30 13.27 13.99
N LYS A 3 -13.40 13.92 14.42
CA LYS A 3 -13.69 14.12 15.86
C LYS A 3 -13.76 12.80 16.63
N SER A 4 -14.56 11.84 16.16
CA SER A 4 -14.68 10.53 16.81
C SER A 4 -13.35 9.76 16.88
N ALA A 5 -12.46 9.93 15.89
CA ALA A 5 -11.12 9.37 15.94
C ALA A 5 -10.27 10.05 17.01
N LEU A 6 -10.34 11.38 17.14
CA LEU A 6 -9.67 12.12 18.20
C LEU A 6 -10.19 11.71 19.59
N ASP A 7 -11.52 11.64 19.77
CA ASP A 7 -12.15 11.21 21.01
C ASP A 7 -11.70 9.78 21.40
N TYR A 8 -11.59 8.88 20.41
CA TYR A 8 -11.07 7.52 20.66
C TYR A 8 -9.60 7.51 21.10
N LEU A 9 -8.77 8.36 20.50
CA LEU A 9 -7.34 8.49 20.85
C LEU A 9 -7.18 9.04 22.28
N GLU A 10 -7.99 10.02 22.68
CA GLU A 10 -7.99 10.59 24.03
C GLU A 10 -8.32 9.56 25.12
N LEU A 11 -9.11 8.54 24.79
CA LEU A 11 -9.48 7.46 25.71
C LEU A 11 -8.40 6.36 25.84
N GLN A 12 -7.35 6.37 25.03
CA GLN A 12 -6.34 5.31 25.09
C GLN A 12 -5.31 5.55 26.20
N PRO A 13 -5.00 4.52 27.03
CA PRO A 13 -4.00 4.64 28.08
C PRO A 13 -2.56 4.72 27.53
N ASP A 14 -2.31 4.19 26.32
CA ASP A 14 -1.03 4.29 25.62
C ASP A 14 -1.24 4.40 24.10
N LEU A 15 -0.93 5.58 23.55
CA LEU A 15 -1.02 5.82 22.10
C LEU A 15 0.02 5.03 21.30
N LYS A 16 1.12 4.59 21.91
CA LYS A 16 2.16 3.81 21.22
C LYS A 16 1.65 2.44 20.79
N ALA A 17 0.70 1.87 21.53
CA ALA A 17 0.04 0.61 21.19
C ALA A 17 -0.74 0.70 19.85
N LEU A 18 -1.10 1.90 19.40
CA LEU A 18 -1.79 2.13 18.14
C LEU A 18 -0.85 2.37 16.95
N VAL A 19 0.47 2.48 17.19
CA VAL A 19 1.44 2.72 16.12
C VAL A 19 1.47 1.52 15.20
N ARG A 20 1.15 1.75 13.93
CA ARG A 20 1.16 0.70 12.91
C ARG A 20 2.60 0.22 12.68
N GLY A 21 2.81 -1.09 12.74
CA GLY A 21 4.09 -1.73 12.49
C GLY A 21 3.90 -3.14 11.94
N ALA A 22 4.95 -3.97 11.96
CA ALA A 22 4.89 -5.33 11.45
C ALA A 22 3.72 -6.14 12.05
N HIS A 23 3.45 -5.99 13.34
CA HIS A 23 2.37 -6.70 14.04
C HIS A 23 0.97 -6.36 13.52
N THR A 24 0.79 -5.18 12.92
CA THR A 24 -0.50 -4.72 12.40
C THR A 24 -0.87 -5.42 11.09
N PHE A 25 0.12 -5.86 10.31
CA PHE A 25 -0.08 -6.36 8.95
C PHE A 25 0.30 -7.83 8.76
N LYS A 26 0.93 -8.45 9.76
CA LYS A 26 1.18 -9.89 9.72
C LYS A 26 -0.12 -10.67 9.59
N CYS A 27 -0.02 -11.81 8.91
CA CYS A 27 -1.10 -12.77 8.75
C CYS A 27 -1.81 -13.01 10.11
N PRO A 28 -3.15 -12.98 10.15
CA PRO A 28 -4.08 -12.93 9.01
C PRO A 28 -4.47 -11.52 8.54
N ASN A 29 -3.85 -10.46 9.07
CA ASN A 29 -4.18 -9.09 8.69
C ASN A 29 -3.56 -8.68 7.34
N LEU A 30 -4.10 -7.63 6.73
CA LEU A 30 -3.59 -7.06 5.47
C LEU A 30 -3.84 -5.55 5.44
N GLY A 31 -2.89 -4.78 4.90
CA GLY A 31 -3.05 -3.35 4.65
C GLY A 31 -2.92 -3.03 3.16
N ILE A 32 -3.97 -2.45 2.58
CA ILE A 32 -4.01 -2.07 1.16
C ILE A 32 -4.02 -0.54 1.06
N THR A 33 -3.09 0.01 0.28
CA THR A 33 -3.04 1.45 -0.03
C THR A 33 -3.17 1.65 -1.53
N SER A 34 -4.14 2.46 -1.97
CA SER A 34 -4.30 2.78 -3.39
C SER A 34 -3.67 4.12 -3.72
N TRP A 35 -2.73 4.12 -4.66
CA TRP A 35 -2.18 5.32 -5.29
C TRP A 35 -2.80 5.60 -6.65
N ALA A 36 -3.79 4.81 -7.07
CA ALA A 36 -4.42 4.90 -8.40
C ALA A 36 -5.03 6.28 -8.70
N ARG A 37 -5.41 7.04 -7.66
CA ARG A 37 -5.97 8.39 -7.78
C ARG A 37 -4.99 9.51 -7.41
N LEU A 38 -3.73 9.18 -7.14
CA LEU A 38 -2.69 10.15 -6.87
C LEU A 38 -1.95 10.50 -8.17
N PRO A 39 -1.56 11.77 -8.40
CA PRO A 39 -0.81 12.19 -9.58
C PRO A 39 0.68 11.81 -9.48
N ILE A 40 0.97 10.53 -9.23
CA ILE A 40 2.33 10.08 -8.90
C ILE A 40 3.31 10.17 -10.08
N HIS A 41 2.80 10.28 -11.31
CA HIS A 41 3.60 10.39 -12.54
C HIS A 41 3.71 11.83 -13.07
N ASP A 42 3.24 12.82 -12.32
CA ASP A 42 3.22 14.23 -12.79
C ASP A 42 4.50 15.01 -12.39
N ALA A 43 5.43 14.36 -11.70
CA ALA A 43 6.71 14.92 -11.33
C ALA A 43 7.67 15.02 -12.54
N ASP A 44 7.47 16.03 -13.39
CA ASP A 44 8.38 16.38 -14.48
C ASP A 44 9.29 17.55 -14.07
N PHE A 45 10.60 17.30 -14.07
CA PHE A 45 11.62 18.28 -13.69
C PHE A 45 12.25 18.99 -14.91
N GLY A 46 11.73 18.78 -16.13
CA GLY A 46 12.25 19.33 -17.39
C GLY A 46 12.85 18.28 -18.32
N TRP A 47 12.82 17.00 -17.95
CA TRP A 47 13.34 15.87 -18.74
C TRP A 47 12.27 14.81 -19.05
N GLY A 48 11.00 15.13 -18.80
CA GLY A 48 9.88 14.22 -18.99
C GLY A 48 9.41 13.58 -17.69
N ARG A 49 8.25 12.94 -17.78
CA ARG A 49 7.58 12.24 -16.68
C ARG A 49 8.32 10.95 -16.32
N PRO A 50 8.23 10.48 -15.05
CA PRO A 50 8.81 9.21 -14.65
C PRO A 50 8.16 8.03 -15.40
N ILE A 51 8.99 7.08 -15.82
CA ILE A 51 8.54 5.82 -16.43
C ILE A 51 8.01 4.81 -15.39
N PHE A 52 8.28 5.04 -14.11
CA PHE A 52 7.79 4.24 -12.99
C PHE A 52 7.80 5.08 -11.71
N MET A 53 6.76 4.92 -10.88
CA MET A 53 6.70 5.45 -9.52
C MET A 53 6.07 4.39 -8.61
N GLY A 54 6.71 4.12 -7.47
CA GLY A 54 6.26 3.14 -6.50
C GLY A 54 6.92 3.32 -5.13
N PRO A 55 6.55 2.49 -4.15
CA PRO A 55 7.20 2.50 -2.84
C PRO A 55 8.68 2.15 -2.96
N GLY A 56 9.57 2.86 -2.25
CA GLY A 56 11.02 2.60 -2.21
C GLY A 56 11.43 1.34 -1.41
N GLY A 57 10.53 0.36 -1.32
CA GLY A 57 10.61 -0.82 -0.46
C GLY A 57 9.34 -0.98 0.38
N ILE A 58 8.90 -2.23 0.57
CA ILE A 58 7.76 -2.56 1.44
C ILE A 58 8.33 -3.12 2.75
N ALA A 59 8.22 -2.34 3.82
CA ALA A 59 8.91 -2.62 5.10
C ALA A 59 8.36 -3.84 5.85
N PHE A 60 7.10 -4.20 5.64
CA PHE A 60 6.42 -5.25 6.41
C PHE A 60 5.64 -6.19 5.50
N GLU A 61 5.61 -7.47 5.88
CA GLU A 61 4.68 -8.45 5.34
C GLU A 61 3.23 -7.94 5.47
N GLY A 62 2.39 -8.24 4.48
CA GLY A 62 0.96 -7.92 4.47
C GLY A 62 0.62 -6.49 4.06
N LEU A 63 1.61 -5.70 3.63
CA LEU A 63 1.37 -4.40 2.99
C LEU A 63 1.34 -4.53 1.48
N SER A 64 0.33 -3.91 0.86
CA SER A 64 0.21 -3.81 -0.60
C SER A 64 -0.11 -2.40 -1.08
N PHE A 65 0.33 -2.11 -2.29
CA PHE A 65 0.13 -0.86 -3.00
C PHE A 65 -0.46 -1.13 -4.38
N VAL A 66 -1.55 -0.42 -4.69
CA VAL A 66 -2.12 -0.38 -6.05
C VAL A 66 -1.57 0.84 -6.77
N LEU A 67 -0.81 0.60 -7.83
CA LEU A 67 -0.09 1.62 -8.59
C LEU A 67 -0.77 1.83 -9.96
N PRO A 68 -1.04 3.09 -10.36
CA PRO A 68 -1.50 3.39 -11.71
C PRO A 68 -0.40 3.18 -12.74
N SER A 69 -0.79 2.95 -13.99
CA SER A 69 0.11 2.97 -15.13
C SER A 69 0.68 4.37 -15.40
N PRO A 70 1.97 4.51 -15.79
CA PRO A 70 2.56 5.78 -16.20
C PRO A 70 1.99 6.30 -17.53
N ILE A 71 1.43 5.42 -18.38
CA ILE A 71 0.97 5.73 -19.74
C ILE A 71 -0.55 5.93 -19.85
N ASN A 72 -1.27 5.96 -18.73
CA ASN A 72 -2.73 6.17 -18.69
C ASN A 72 -3.55 5.17 -19.55
N ASP A 73 -3.07 3.94 -19.70
CA ASP A 73 -3.76 2.86 -20.44
C ASP A 73 -4.85 2.16 -19.60
N GLY A 74 -5.11 2.65 -18.40
CA GLY A 74 -6.06 2.06 -17.45
C GLY A 74 -5.54 0.84 -16.70
N SER A 75 -4.33 0.37 -16.98
CA SER A 75 -3.74 -0.76 -16.26
C SER A 75 -3.29 -0.35 -14.85
N LEU A 76 -3.27 -1.34 -13.96
CA LEU A 76 -2.84 -1.21 -12.57
C LEU A 76 -1.80 -2.29 -12.26
N SER A 77 -0.83 -1.95 -11.43
CA SER A 77 0.12 -2.89 -10.85
C SER A 77 -0.13 -3.05 -9.35
N ILE A 78 0.10 -4.25 -8.81
CA ILE A 78 0.05 -4.51 -7.38
C ILE A 78 1.46 -4.85 -6.90
N ALA A 79 2.00 -4.00 -6.01
CA ALA A 79 3.21 -4.30 -5.27
C ALA A 79 2.82 -4.78 -3.87
N ILE A 80 3.24 -5.99 -3.48
CA ILE A 80 2.89 -6.60 -2.20
C ILE A 80 4.10 -7.31 -1.59
N SER A 81 4.18 -7.34 -0.26
CA SER A 81 5.13 -8.17 0.49
C SER A 81 4.38 -9.26 1.24
N LEU A 82 4.70 -10.53 0.99
CA LEU A 82 4.21 -11.69 1.74
C LEU A 82 5.37 -12.65 2.03
N GLN A 83 5.14 -13.64 2.90
CA GLN A 83 6.04 -14.78 3.04
C GLN A 83 6.24 -15.47 1.69
N ALA A 84 7.47 -15.89 1.41
CA ALA A 84 7.86 -16.44 0.10
C ALA A 84 6.99 -17.63 -0.33
N GLU A 85 6.57 -18.44 0.64
CA GLU A 85 5.68 -19.60 0.48
C GLU A 85 4.31 -19.21 -0.10
N HIS A 86 3.81 -18.03 0.27
CA HIS A 86 2.50 -17.53 -0.15
C HIS A 86 2.57 -16.79 -1.50
N MET A 87 3.74 -16.37 -1.96
CA MET A 87 3.82 -15.50 -3.16
C MET A 87 3.42 -16.17 -4.46
N LYS A 88 3.76 -17.44 -4.62
CA LYS A 88 3.34 -18.21 -5.80
C LYS A 88 1.83 -18.39 -5.85
N LEU A 89 1.22 -18.69 -4.70
CA LEU A 89 -0.24 -18.85 -4.59
C LEU A 89 -0.96 -17.52 -4.81
N PHE A 90 -0.46 -16.44 -4.21
CA PHE A 90 -1.01 -15.10 -4.41
C PHE A 90 -1.01 -14.73 -5.90
N SER A 91 0.10 -14.90 -6.61
CA SER A 91 0.16 -14.61 -8.04
C SER A 91 -0.82 -15.46 -8.84
N LYS A 92 -1.01 -16.74 -8.49
CA LYS A 92 -1.99 -17.59 -9.16
C LYS A 92 -3.42 -17.06 -8.96
N PHE A 93 -3.81 -16.80 -7.71
CA PHE A 93 -5.17 -16.37 -7.38
C PHE A 93 -5.48 -14.95 -7.83
N LEU A 94 -4.49 -14.05 -7.91
CA LEU A 94 -4.71 -12.68 -8.38
C LEU A 94 -5.19 -12.62 -9.84
N TYR A 95 -4.76 -13.57 -10.68
CA TYR A 95 -5.13 -13.64 -12.09
C TYR A 95 -6.24 -14.65 -12.40
N ASP A 96 -6.81 -15.29 -11.36
CA ASP A 96 -7.96 -16.18 -11.48
C ASP A 96 -9.26 -15.35 -11.42
N ILE A 97 -9.51 -14.58 -12.48
CA ILE A 97 -10.63 -13.64 -12.63
C ILE A 97 -11.72 -14.24 -13.52
#